data_AF-A0A527W2E8-F1
#
_entry.id   AF-A0A527W2E8-F1
#
_cell.length_a   1.000
_cell.length_b   1.000
_cell.length_c   1.000
_cell.angle_alpha   90.00
_cell.angle_beta   90.00
_cell.angle_gamma   90.00
#
_symmetry.space_group_name_H-M   'P 1'
#
loop_
_entity.id
_entity.type
_entity.pdbx_description
1 polymer ?
#
loop_
_entity_poly.entity_id
_entity_poly.type
_entity_poly.pdbx_seq_one_letter_code
_entity_poly.pdbx_strand_id
1 'polypeptide(L)'
;AVSLLSIGWRSGLVIAIAIPLVLAATFAIMYEIGIDLQRISLGALIIALGLLVDDAMIVVEMMERKLEEGLVKIEAASFAYTSTAFPMLTGTLITTAGFIPVGFAASTAGEYVRTLFYVVGIALVVSWFVAVYFTPWLGYMILKQRKHAGTHHDVFDTGFYRRLRATVTWAVHHRIIVLVMTLVTFATSLWAFQFIPQNFFPQSSRPEILVDLWLPEGTSIKEVENQAKALEARMMDDPDKRFIATYIGEGAPRFFLPLDQQLRNPNFAQLLVMAKDEPARERLIVKMRGILAKDFPSIRGKVDRLFLGPPTGWPVQMRVMGPDRREVRRIADEVKAKFQANPLL
;
A
#
# COMPACT_ATOMS: atom_id res chain seq x y z
N ALA A 1 22.40 7.53 4.48
CA ALA A 1 23.77 7.22 4.03
C ALA A 1 24.15 8.00 2.77
N VAL A 2 23.31 8.04 1.73
CA VAL A 2 23.60 8.77 0.48
C VAL A 2 23.69 10.30 0.68
N SER A 3 22.77 10.93 1.42
CA SER A 3 22.81 12.38 1.68
C SER A 3 24.03 12.82 2.51
N LEU A 4 24.54 11.94 3.37
CA LEU A 4 25.73 12.16 4.20
C LEU A 4 27.03 12.13 3.36
N LEU A 5 27.05 11.30 2.32
CA LEU A 5 28.15 11.16 1.37
C LEU A 5 28.18 12.29 0.31
N SER A 6 27.02 12.85 -0.05
CA SER A 6 26.91 13.79 -1.16
C SER A 6 27.13 15.27 -0.79
N ILE A 7 26.81 15.67 0.44
CA ILE A 7 26.70 17.11 0.81
C ILE A 7 27.68 17.49 1.93
N GLY A 8 27.99 16.55 2.82
CA GLY A 8 28.92 16.74 3.94
C GLY A 8 28.30 16.37 5.28
N TRP A 9 29.15 16.04 6.26
CA TRP A 9 28.73 15.49 7.55
C TRP A 9 27.77 16.41 8.33
N ARG A 10 27.97 17.73 8.26
CA ARG A 10 27.17 18.72 9.01
C ARG A 10 25.79 18.95 8.41
N SER A 11 25.70 19.04 7.10
CA SER A 11 24.47 19.16 6.32
C SER A 11 23.60 17.92 6.50
N GLY A 12 24.23 16.74 6.44
CA GLY A 12 23.58 15.47 6.74
C GLY A 12 23.04 15.41 8.17
N LEU A 13 23.74 15.99 9.16
CA LEU A 13 23.29 16.05 10.54
C LEU A 13 22.04 16.94 10.71
N VAL A 14 21.98 18.09 10.03
CA VAL A 14 20.80 18.97 10.04
C VAL A 14 19.56 18.20 9.55
N ILE A 15 19.67 17.51 8.41
CA ILE A 15 18.59 16.70 7.84
C ILE A 15 18.21 15.55 8.79
N ALA A 16 19.21 14.87 9.36
CA ALA A 16 18.98 13.75 10.28
C ALA A 16 18.22 14.15 11.54
N ILE A 17 18.39 15.38 12.04
CA ILE A 17 17.65 15.91 13.20
C ILE A 17 16.25 16.38 12.79
N ALA A 18 16.08 16.92 11.58
CA ALA A 18 14.78 17.37 11.08
C ALA A 18 13.78 16.22 10.89
N ILE A 19 14.24 15.04 10.44
CA ILE A 19 13.37 13.90 10.16
C ILE A 19 12.57 13.43 11.40
N PRO A 20 13.19 13.10 12.56
CA PRO A 20 12.46 12.75 13.77
C PRO A 20 11.49 13.83 14.23
N LEU A 21 11.83 15.11 14.04
CA LEU A 21 10.95 16.22 14.41
C LEU A 21 9.67 16.24 13.56
N VAL A 22 9.78 16.06 12.24
CA VAL A 22 8.61 15.94 11.35
C VAL A 22 7.76 14.74 11.73
N LEU A 23 8.38 13.58 11.99
CA LEU A 23 7.66 12.37 12.36
C LEU A 23 6.94 12.53 13.71
N ALA A 24 7.60 13.11 14.71
CA ALA A 24 7.01 13.36 16.03
C ALA A 24 5.80 14.31 15.94
N ALA A 25 5.93 15.41 15.18
CA ALA A 25 4.82 16.33 14.96
C ALA A 25 3.67 15.67 14.15
N THR A 26 4.00 14.84 13.16
CA THR A 26 3.01 14.07 12.40
C THR A 26 2.27 13.10 13.31
N PHE A 27 2.97 12.37 14.18
CA PHE A 27 2.36 11.47 15.15
C PHE A 27 1.47 12.19 16.15
N ALA A 28 1.88 13.37 16.62
CA ALA A 28 1.05 14.19 17.51
C ALA A 28 -0.27 14.59 16.83
N ILE A 29 -0.23 15.03 15.57
CA ILE A 29 -1.44 15.39 14.82
C ILE A 29 -2.30 14.15 14.54
N MET A 30 -1.68 13.01 14.19
CA MET A 30 -2.41 11.75 13.99
C MET A 30 -3.13 11.31 15.27
N TYR A 31 -2.49 11.48 16.43
CA TYR A 31 -3.09 11.17 17.73
C TYR A 31 -4.33 12.03 18.02
N GLU A 32 -4.24 13.35 17.78
CA GLU A 32 -5.36 14.28 17.99
C GLU A 32 -6.55 14.02 17.04
N ILE A 33 -6.28 13.58 15.80
CA ILE A 33 -7.31 13.28 14.79
C ILE A 33 -7.85 11.84 14.95
N GLY A 34 -7.26 11.02 15.83
CA GLY A 34 -7.65 9.63 16.05
C GLY A 34 -7.28 8.70 14.89
N ILE A 35 -6.18 8.97 14.18
CA ILE A 35 -5.66 8.11 13.11
C ILE A 35 -4.70 7.08 13.70
N ASP A 36 -5.13 5.82 13.72
CA ASP A 36 -4.32 4.71 14.24
C ASP A 36 -3.09 4.38 13.38
N LEU A 37 -2.07 3.83 14.04
CA LEU A 37 -0.89 3.25 13.41
C LEU A 37 -1.18 1.81 12.96
N GLN A 38 -1.60 1.71 11.70
CA GLN A 38 -1.85 0.47 10.99
C GLN A 38 -0.95 0.36 9.76
N ARG A 39 -0.94 -0.81 9.09
CA ARG A 39 -0.07 -1.08 7.94
C ARG A 39 -0.11 0.00 6.85
N ILE A 40 -1.29 0.56 6.57
CA ILE A 40 -1.46 1.61 5.54
C ILE A 40 -0.96 2.97 6.02
N SER A 41 -1.22 3.38 7.26
CA SER A 41 -0.68 4.64 7.79
C SER A 41 0.84 4.57 7.96
N LEU A 42 1.39 3.41 8.37
CA LEU A 42 2.84 3.17 8.37
C LEU A 42 3.44 3.23 6.95
N GLY A 43 2.79 2.60 5.97
CA GLY A 43 3.19 2.68 4.57
C GLY A 43 3.16 4.11 4.03
N ALA A 44 2.13 4.88 4.40
CA ALA A 44 2.00 6.29 4.06
C ALA A 44 3.14 7.14 4.65
N LEU A 45 3.56 6.87 5.89
CA LEU A 45 4.72 7.53 6.51
C LEU A 45 6.03 7.19 5.80
N ILE A 46 6.21 5.97 5.33
CA ILE A 46 7.40 5.58 4.55
C ILE A 46 7.46 6.34 3.23
N ILE A 47 6.33 6.47 2.53
CA ILE A 47 6.24 7.25 1.29
C ILE A 47 6.50 8.73 1.58
N ALA A 48 5.84 9.26 2.61
CA ALA A 48 6.02 10.65 3.03
C ALA A 48 7.46 10.93 3.47
N LEU A 49 8.17 9.95 4.05
CA LEU A 49 9.58 10.07 4.41
C LEU A 49 10.48 10.38 3.22
N GLY A 50 10.21 9.78 2.06
CA GLY A 50 10.96 10.10 0.83
C GLY A 50 10.74 11.54 0.37
N LEU A 51 9.51 12.04 0.51
CA LEU A 51 9.12 13.38 0.09
C LEU A 51 9.53 14.46 1.10
N LEU A 52 9.47 14.18 2.40
CA LEU A 52 9.80 15.15 3.45
C LEU A 52 11.29 15.47 3.53
N VAL A 53 12.13 14.47 3.21
CA VAL A 53 13.59 14.66 3.23
C VAL A 53 14.02 15.64 2.13
N ASP A 54 13.26 15.72 1.04
CA ASP A 54 13.55 16.60 -0.09
C ASP A 54 13.45 18.07 0.31
N ASP A 55 12.38 18.48 1.01
CA ASP A 55 12.20 19.87 1.48
C ASP A 55 13.38 20.33 2.36
N ALA A 56 13.74 19.52 3.36
CA ALA A 56 14.84 19.83 4.25
C ALA A 56 16.19 19.84 3.51
N MET A 57 16.37 18.94 2.54
CA MET A 57 17.58 18.86 1.73
C MET A 57 17.76 20.11 0.86
N ILE A 58 16.72 20.56 0.16
CA ILE A 58 16.75 21.74 -0.71
C ILE A 58 17.12 22.99 0.11
N VAL A 59 16.53 23.16 1.30
CA VAL A 59 16.84 24.31 2.17
C VAL A 59 18.30 24.28 2.62
N VAL A 60 18.80 23.12 3.06
CA VAL A 60 20.20 22.98 3.49
C VAL A 60 21.17 23.21 2.34
N GLU A 61 20.92 22.61 1.17
CA GLU A 61 21.77 22.78 -0.02
C GLU A 61 21.82 24.26 -0.44
N MET A 62 20.68 24.94 -0.42
CA MET A 62 20.64 26.34 -0.79
C MET A 62 21.36 27.25 0.21
N MET A 63 21.23 26.96 1.51
CA MET A 63 22.00 27.65 2.56
C MET A 63 23.50 27.43 2.39
N GLU A 64 23.92 26.20 2.12
CA GLU A 64 25.33 25.90 1.88
C GLU A 64 25.87 26.60 0.65
N ARG A 65 25.15 26.56 -0.46
CA ARG A 65 25.51 27.30 -1.67
C ARG A 65 25.68 28.80 -1.38
N LYS A 66 24.78 29.41 -0.61
CA LYS A 66 24.89 30.84 -0.24
C LYS A 66 26.02 31.13 0.74
N LEU A 67 26.34 30.20 1.64
CA LEU A 67 27.52 30.29 2.48
C LEU A 67 28.83 30.18 1.67
N GLU A 68 28.84 29.36 0.62
CA GLU A 68 29.96 29.23 -0.33
C GLU A 68 30.13 30.48 -1.20
N GLU A 69 29.03 31.10 -1.63
CA GLU A 69 29.02 32.41 -2.29
C GLU A 69 29.44 33.56 -1.36
N GLY A 70 29.62 33.30 -0.06
CA GLY A 70 30.22 34.23 0.88
C GLY A 70 29.25 34.97 1.79
N LEU A 71 27.95 34.67 1.76
CA LEU A 71 26.98 35.30 2.64
C LEU A 71 27.21 34.92 4.10
N VAL A 72 26.79 35.79 5.03
CA VAL A 72 26.78 35.48 6.46
C VAL A 72 25.67 34.47 6.76
N LYS A 73 25.83 33.62 7.79
CA LYS A 73 24.86 32.56 8.11
C LYS A 73 23.41 33.02 8.22
N ILE A 74 23.18 34.20 8.81
CA ILE A 74 21.83 34.74 8.99
C ILE A 74 21.21 35.17 7.65
N GLU A 75 22.04 35.72 6.74
CA GLU A 75 21.62 36.12 5.40
C GLU A 75 21.36 34.90 4.52
N ALA A 76 22.21 33.86 4.62
CA ALA A 76 22.01 32.59 3.95
C ALA A 76 20.70 31.89 4.39
N ALA A 77 20.40 31.89 5.70
CA ALA A 77 19.15 31.36 6.24
C ALA A 77 17.93 32.17 5.77
N SER A 78 18.05 33.50 5.78
CA SER A 78 16.97 34.40 5.32
C SER A 78 16.71 34.26 3.82
N PHE A 79 17.77 34.10 3.02
CA PHE A 79 17.67 33.86 1.59
C PHE A 79 17.03 32.51 1.28
N ALA A 80 17.39 31.47 2.03
CA ALA A 80 16.76 30.16 1.90
C ALA A 80 15.25 30.25 2.13
N TYR A 81 14.82 30.92 3.20
CA TYR A 81 13.40 31.17 3.44
C TYR A 81 12.73 31.90 2.27
N THR A 82 13.24 33.05 1.85
CA THR A 82 12.55 33.91 0.88
C THR A 82 12.48 33.31 -0.53
N SER A 83 13.43 32.44 -0.88
CA SER A 83 13.50 31.88 -2.23
C SER A 83 12.90 30.47 -2.38
N THR A 84 12.81 29.65 -1.32
CA THR A 84 12.16 28.32 -1.41
C THR A 84 10.87 28.16 -0.66
N ALA A 85 10.53 28.99 0.33
CA ALA A 85 9.33 28.73 1.15
C ALA A 85 8.04 28.61 0.33
N PHE A 86 7.78 29.56 -0.59
CA PHE A 86 6.59 29.52 -1.44
C PHE A 86 6.64 28.42 -2.51
N PRO A 87 7.72 28.25 -3.29
CA PRO A 87 7.82 27.15 -4.25
C PRO A 87 7.62 25.76 -3.61
N MET A 88 8.22 25.51 -2.45
CA MET A 88 8.06 24.25 -1.73
C MET A 88 6.62 24.05 -1.22
N LEU A 89 5.96 25.11 -0.73
CA LEU A 89 4.55 25.02 -0.33
C LEU A 89 3.67 24.63 -1.52
N THR A 90 3.88 25.26 -2.68
CA THR A 90 3.10 24.92 -3.87
C THR A 90 3.35 23.48 -4.33
N GLY A 91 4.60 23.00 -4.28
CA GLY A 91 4.95 21.61 -4.60
C GLY A 91 4.31 20.59 -3.65
N THR A 92 4.36 20.85 -2.34
CA THR A 92 3.74 19.98 -1.33
C THR A 92 2.23 19.94 -1.49
N LEU A 93 1.56 21.08 -1.70
CA LEU A 93 0.12 21.15 -1.94
C LEU A 93 -0.30 20.44 -3.22
N ILE A 94 0.44 20.59 -4.33
CA ILE A 94 0.18 19.86 -5.59
C ILE A 94 0.33 18.35 -5.37
N THR A 95 1.36 17.94 -4.63
CA THR A 95 1.58 16.54 -4.30
C THR A 95 0.42 15.99 -3.46
N THR A 96 0.00 16.70 -2.41
CA THR A 96 -1.19 16.34 -1.62
C THR A 96 -2.46 16.31 -2.48
N ALA A 97 -2.62 17.25 -3.42
CA ALA A 97 -3.75 17.28 -4.34
C ALA A 97 -3.81 16.03 -5.24
N GLY A 98 -2.66 15.49 -5.66
CA GLY A 98 -2.57 14.23 -6.39
C GLY A 98 -3.15 13.03 -5.62
N PHE A 99 -3.17 13.08 -4.28
CA PHE A 99 -3.75 12.03 -3.44
C PHE A 99 -5.23 12.25 -3.10
N ILE A 100 -5.84 13.39 -3.46
CA ILE A 100 -7.27 13.68 -3.18
C ILE A 100 -8.20 12.57 -3.70
N PRO A 101 -8.06 12.03 -4.94
CA PRO A 101 -8.98 11.00 -5.43
C PRO A 101 -9.02 9.76 -4.53
N VAL A 102 -7.90 9.43 -3.87
CA VAL A 102 -7.78 8.29 -2.95
C VAL A 102 -8.53 8.55 -1.64
N GLY A 103 -8.42 9.77 -1.09
CA GLY A 103 -9.08 10.15 0.16
C GLY A 103 -10.61 10.20 0.07
N PHE A 104 -11.13 10.63 -1.09
CA PHE A 104 -12.57 10.82 -1.32
C PHE A 104 -13.25 9.62 -2.01
N ALA A 105 -12.53 8.52 -2.24
CA ALA A 105 -13.11 7.32 -2.81
C ALA A 105 -14.17 6.71 -1.86
N ALA A 106 -15.44 6.76 -2.26
CA ALA A 106 -16.56 6.19 -1.52
C ALA A 106 -16.70 4.68 -1.81
N SER A 107 -15.75 3.88 -1.33
CA SER A 107 -15.78 2.40 -1.43
C SER A 107 -15.12 1.76 -0.22
N THR A 108 -15.32 0.46 0.01
CA THR A 108 -14.61 -0.31 1.05
C THR A 108 -13.10 -0.32 0.81
N ALA A 109 -12.69 -0.35 -0.46
CA ALA A 109 -11.30 -0.14 -0.86
C ALA A 109 -10.82 1.27 -0.45
N GLY A 110 -11.65 2.28 -0.70
CA GLY A 110 -11.45 3.67 -0.31
C GLY A 110 -11.26 3.84 1.19
N GLU A 111 -12.09 3.20 2.03
CA GLU A 111 -11.96 3.23 3.49
C GLU A 111 -10.62 2.65 3.96
N TYR A 112 -10.14 1.59 3.31
CA TYR A 112 -8.83 1.00 3.60
C TYR A 112 -7.65 1.91 3.23
N VAL A 113 -7.74 2.64 2.11
CA VAL A 113 -6.66 3.53 1.63
C VAL A 113 -6.81 4.98 2.10
N ARG A 114 -7.94 5.36 2.72
CA ARG A 114 -8.22 6.73 3.16
C ARG A 114 -7.18 7.27 4.13
N THR A 115 -6.67 6.42 5.03
CA THR A 115 -5.61 6.83 5.97
C THR A 115 -4.34 7.24 5.26
N LEU A 116 -4.07 6.73 4.04
CA LEU A 116 -2.90 7.14 3.26
C LEU A 116 -2.98 8.62 2.89
N PHE A 117 -4.13 9.09 2.40
CA PHE A 117 -4.32 10.49 2.02
C PHE A 117 -4.07 11.44 3.20
N TYR A 118 -4.71 11.17 4.35
CA TYR A 118 -4.56 12.02 5.53
C TYR A 118 -3.11 12.04 6.05
N VAL A 119 -2.48 10.86 6.16
CA VAL A 119 -1.13 10.76 6.71
C VAL A 119 -0.10 11.40 5.80
N VAL A 120 -0.17 11.18 4.47
CA VAL A 120 0.72 11.86 3.52
C VAL A 120 0.49 13.36 3.54
N GLY A 121 -0.77 13.82 3.52
CA GLY A 121 -1.09 15.25 3.56
C GLY A 121 -0.57 15.94 4.82
N ILE A 122 -0.82 15.37 6.01
CA ILE A 122 -0.32 15.89 7.29
C ILE A 122 1.21 15.91 7.28
N ALA A 123 1.85 14.81 6.90
CA ALA A 123 3.31 14.69 6.91
C ALA A 123 3.98 15.71 5.97
N LEU A 124 3.42 15.95 4.78
CA LEU A 124 3.96 16.94 3.83
C LEU A 124 3.79 18.38 4.32
N VAL A 125 2.63 18.72 4.88
CA VAL A 125 2.40 20.06 5.43
C VAL A 125 3.32 20.30 6.63
N VAL A 126 3.44 19.33 7.53
CA VAL A 126 4.35 19.41 8.69
C VAL A 126 5.80 19.48 8.23
N SER A 127 6.19 18.68 7.22
CA SER A 127 7.52 18.73 6.60
C SER A 127 7.85 20.14 6.14
N TRP A 128 6.95 20.77 5.40
CA TRP A 128 7.13 22.13 4.92
C TRP A 128 7.34 23.13 6.07
N PHE A 129 6.52 23.06 7.13
CA PHE A 129 6.71 23.92 8.31
C PHE A 129 8.09 23.69 8.96
N VAL A 130 8.50 22.44 9.13
CA VAL A 130 9.82 22.12 9.70
C VAL A 130 10.95 22.60 8.78
N ALA A 131 10.82 22.39 7.47
CA ALA A 131 11.80 22.79 6.47
C ALA A 131 11.97 24.30 6.39
N VAL A 132 10.90 25.07 6.56
CA VAL A 132 10.92 26.53 6.43
C VAL A 132 11.37 27.21 7.73
N TYR A 133 10.99 26.70 8.90
CA TYR A 133 11.29 27.35 10.18
C TYR A 133 12.48 26.73 10.92
N PHE A 134 12.51 25.40 11.05
CA PHE A 134 13.48 24.71 11.89
C PHE A 134 14.78 24.39 11.15
N THR A 135 14.71 24.01 9.87
CA THR A 135 15.90 23.68 9.09
C THR A 135 16.85 24.87 8.93
N PRO A 136 16.40 26.12 8.63
CA PRO A 136 17.31 27.26 8.58
C PRO A 136 17.93 27.59 9.93
N TRP A 137 17.16 27.41 11.01
CA TRP A 137 17.66 27.59 12.37
C TRP A 137 18.73 26.56 12.75
N LEU A 138 18.50 25.28 12.44
CA LEU A 138 19.50 24.22 12.61
C LEU A 138 20.72 24.44 11.71
N GLY A 139 20.50 24.89 10.47
CA GLY A 139 21.56 25.25 9.52
C GLY A 139 22.45 26.38 10.06
N TYR A 140 21.85 27.43 10.62
CA TYR A 140 22.59 28.53 11.26
C TYR A 140 23.49 28.04 12.42
N MET A 141 22.98 27.11 13.24
CA MET A 141 23.69 26.59 14.40
C MET A 141 24.81 25.60 14.01
N ILE A 142 24.56 24.71 13.05
CA ILE A 142 25.42 23.56 12.74
C ILE A 142 26.36 23.84 11.55
N LEU A 143 25.91 24.55 10.52
CA LEU A 143 26.74 24.83 9.33
C LEU A 143 27.85 25.81 9.70
N LYS A 144 29.04 25.62 9.11
CA LYS A 144 30.19 26.48 9.37
C LYS A 144 30.37 27.45 8.21
N GLN A 145 30.40 28.73 8.53
CA GLN A 145 30.80 29.76 7.58
C GLN A 145 32.28 29.54 7.24
N ARG A 146 32.57 29.22 5.97
CA ARG A 146 33.94 29.16 5.48
C ARG A 146 34.37 30.59 5.13
N LYS A 147 35.50 31.06 5.67
CA LYS A 147 36.13 32.30 5.20
C LYS A 147 36.52 32.06 3.74
N HIS A 148 36.22 33.02 2.85
CA HIS A 148 36.46 32.94 1.41
C HIS A 148 37.69 32.09 1.08
N ALA A 149 37.45 30.91 0.51
CA ALA A 149 38.44 30.32 -0.38
C ALA A 149 38.28 31.13 -1.68
N GLY A 150 39.04 32.22 -1.77
CA GLY A 150 39.20 32.96 -3.01
C GLY A 150 39.88 32.07 -4.05
N THR A 151 39.10 31.21 -4.67
CA THR A 151 39.38 30.54 -5.93
C THR A 151 38.04 29.99 -6.40
N HIS A 152 37.51 30.53 -7.50
CA HIS A 152 36.55 29.81 -8.33
C HIS A 152 37.25 28.54 -8.84
N HIS A 153 37.37 27.51 -8.01
CA HIS A 153 37.56 26.16 -8.51
C HIS A 153 36.28 25.86 -9.28
N ASP A 154 36.41 25.73 -10.59
CA ASP A 154 35.32 25.40 -11.49
C ASP A 154 34.80 24.00 -11.09
N VAL A 155 33.84 23.95 -10.15
CA VAL A 155 33.20 22.71 -9.65
C VAL A 155 32.64 21.88 -10.82
N PHE A 156 32.46 22.54 -11.96
CA PHE A 156 31.98 22.05 -13.22
C PHE A 156 33.04 21.39 -14.14
N ASP A 157 34.29 21.18 -13.72
CA ASP A 157 35.30 20.50 -14.57
C ASP A 157 35.67 19.07 -14.13
N THR A 158 34.81 18.45 -13.31
CA THR A 158 34.91 17.02 -12.99
C THR A 158 34.59 16.15 -14.21
N GLY A 159 35.21 14.96 -14.30
CA GLY A 159 34.98 14.02 -15.40
C GLY A 159 33.52 13.61 -15.59
N PHE A 160 32.73 13.57 -14.51
CA PHE A 160 31.28 13.37 -14.56
C PHE A 160 30.57 14.56 -15.22
N TYR A 161 30.89 15.79 -14.80
CA TYR A 161 30.26 16.99 -15.33
C TYR A 161 30.56 17.18 -16.82
N ARG A 162 31.78 16.88 -17.29
CA ARG A 162 32.12 16.91 -18.72
C ARG A 162 31.27 15.92 -19.54
N ARG A 163 31.02 14.71 -19.05
CA ARG A 163 30.12 13.74 -19.71
C ARG A 163 28.67 14.20 -19.68
N LEU A 164 28.20 14.72 -18.56
CA LEU A 164 26.84 15.27 -18.43
C LEU A 164 26.65 16.42 -19.42
N ARG A 165 27.59 17.37 -19.45
CA ARG A 165 27.58 18.50 -20.39
C ARG A 165 27.57 18.03 -21.84
N ALA A 166 28.42 17.07 -22.21
CA ALA A 166 28.43 16.50 -23.57
C ALA A 166 27.09 15.86 -23.93
N THR A 167 26.47 15.11 -23.02
CA THR A 167 25.18 14.46 -23.22
C THR A 167 24.04 15.47 -23.38
N VAL A 168 23.98 16.47 -22.50
CA VAL A 168 22.99 17.56 -22.57
C VAL A 168 23.17 18.36 -23.86
N THR A 169 24.42 18.69 -24.21
CA THR A 169 24.73 19.40 -25.44
C THR A 169 24.27 18.60 -26.66
N TRP A 170 24.54 17.30 -26.71
CA TRP A 170 24.07 16.43 -27.78
C TRP A 170 22.53 16.39 -27.86
N ALA A 171 21.85 16.27 -26.72
CA ALA A 171 20.39 16.24 -26.63
C ALA A 171 19.75 17.53 -27.14
N VAL A 172 20.32 18.69 -26.82
CA VAL A 172 19.84 20.00 -27.30
C VAL A 172 20.05 20.15 -28.81
N HIS A 173 21.21 19.73 -29.33
CA HIS A 173 21.48 19.78 -30.77
C HIS A 173 20.57 18.84 -31.57
N HIS A 174 20.22 17.67 -31.01
CA HIS A 174 19.40 16.65 -31.65
C HIS A 174 17.98 16.58 -31.09
N ARG A 175 17.36 17.76 -30.81
CA ARG A 175 16.05 17.85 -30.14
C ARG A 175 14.95 16.99 -30.75
N ILE A 176 14.91 16.82 -32.08
CA ILE A 176 13.89 15.99 -32.76
C ILE A 176 14.11 14.51 -32.44
N ILE A 177 15.37 14.04 -32.46
CA ILE A 177 15.71 12.66 -32.12
C ILE A 177 15.32 12.38 -30.66
N VAL A 178 15.61 13.31 -29.75
CA VAL A 178 15.23 13.19 -28.33
C VAL A 178 13.71 13.12 -28.19
N LEU A 179 12.96 14.02 -28.84
CA LEU A 179 11.49 14.00 -28.80
C LEU A 179 10.91 12.69 -29.34
N VAL A 180 11.41 12.21 -30.47
CA VAL A 180 10.98 10.93 -31.06
C VAL A 180 11.33 9.77 -30.13
N MET A 181 12.53 9.72 -29.58
CA MET A 181 12.93 8.67 -28.63
C MET A 181 12.07 8.68 -27.37
N THR A 182 11.75 9.86 -26.83
CA THR A 182 10.84 10.01 -25.69
C THR A 182 9.45 9.49 -26.04
N LEU A 183 8.91 9.86 -27.20
CA LEU A 183 7.59 9.41 -27.65
C LEU A 183 7.54 7.89 -27.89
N VAL A 184 8.57 7.33 -28.53
CA VAL A 184 8.70 5.88 -28.76
C VAL A 184 8.81 5.13 -27.44
N THR A 185 9.62 5.63 -26.50
CA THR A 185 9.77 5.01 -25.17
C THR A 185 8.46 5.06 -24.40
N PHE A 186 7.74 6.20 -24.46
CA PHE A 186 6.43 6.35 -23.84
C PHE A 186 5.39 5.39 -24.45
N ALA A 187 5.29 5.32 -25.78
CA ALA A 187 4.38 4.41 -26.46
C ALA A 187 4.71 2.93 -26.16
N THR A 188 5.99 2.59 -26.13
CA THR A 188 6.45 1.24 -25.77
C THR A 188 6.09 0.91 -24.32
N SER A 189 6.18 1.87 -23.39
CA SER A 189 5.77 1.67 -21.99
C SER A 189 4.26 1.42 -21.85
N LEU A 190 3.42 2.14 -22.61
CA LEU A 190 1.98 1.91 -22.63
C LEU A 190 1.63 0.54 -23.22
N TRP A 191 2.32 0.15 -24.30
CA TRP A 191 2.15 -1.17 -24.89
C TRP A 191 2.60 -2.28 -23.94
N ALA A 192 3.69 -2.08 -23.19
CA ALA A 192 4.16 -3.05 -22.19
C ALA A 192 3.17 -3.22 -21.01
N PHE A 193 2.38 -2.20 -20.69
CA PHE A 193 1.43 -2.23 -19.57
C PHE A 193 0.37 -3.34 -19.69
N GLN A 194 0.02 -3.77 -20.91
CA GLN A 194 -0.94 -4.86 -21.12
C GLN A 194 -0.45 -6.23 -20.63
N PHE A 195 0.86 -6.40 -20.46
CA PHE A 195 1.44 -7.66 -19.98
C PHE A 195 1.50 -7.72 -18.45
N ILE A 196 1.11 -6.65 -17.75
CA ILE A 196 1.11 -6.60 -16.29
C ILE A 196 -0.20 -7.20 -15.77
N PRO A 197 -0.16 -8.34 -15.06
CA PRO A 197 -1.36 -8.90 -14.45
C PRO A 197 -1.92 -7.93 -13.41
N GLN A 198 -3.19 -7.55 -13.56
CA GLN A 198 -3.85 -6.61 -12.66
C GLN A 198 -4.36 -7.33 -11.41
N ASN A 199 -3.57 -7.31 -10.35
CA ASN A 199 -4.03 -7.72 -9.02
C ASN A 199 -4.54 -6.48 -8.27
N PHE A 200 -5.86 -6.34 -8.14
CA PHE A 200 -6.47 -5.20 -7.45
C PHE A 200 -6.10 -5.14 -5.96
N PHE A 201 -5.84 -6.30 -5.34
CA PHE A 201 -5.30 -6.39 -3.98
C PHE A 201 -4.23 -7.48 -3.84
N PRO A 202 -3.21 -7.27 -2.99
CA PRO A 202 -2.24 -8.29 -2.68
C PRO A 202 -2.87 -9.44 -1.88
N GLN A 203 -2.25 -10.61 -1.96
CA GLN A 203 -2.64 -11.74 -1.11
C GLN A 203 -2.32 -11.42 0.36
N SER A 204 -3.21 -11.85 1.27
CA SER A 204 -2.99 -11.64 2.70
C SER A 204 -1.96 -12.63 3.23
N SER A 205 -1.00 -12.13 4.02
CA SER A 205 -0.02 -12.95 4.74
C SER A 205 -0.57 -13.51 6.07
N ARG A 206 -1.86 -13.31 6.34
CA ARG A 206 -2.54 -13.77 7.55
C ARG A 206 -2.57 -15.31 7.61
N PRO A 207 -2.23 -15.94 8.75
CA PRO A 207 -2.26 -17.41 8.89
C PRO A 207 -3.68 -17.99 9.02
N GLU A 208 -4.71 -17.16 9.14
CA GLU A 208 -6.10 -17.59 9.26
C GLU A 208 -6.67 -18.10 7.92
N ILE A 209 -7.45 -19.18 8.01
CA ILE A 209 -8.20 -19.80 6.90
C ILE A 209 -9.66 -19.83 7.30
N LEU A 210 -10.54 -19.47 6.37
CA LEU A 210 -11.98 -19.66 6.53
C LEU A 210 -12.43 -20.87 5.72
N VAL A 211 -13.18 -21.73 6.38
CA VAL A 211 -13.81 -22.89 5.75
C VAL A 211 -15.31 -22.78 5.90
N ASP A 212 -15.98 -22.48 4.80
CA ASP A 212 -17.43 -22.42 4.74
C ASP A 212 -17.98 -23.80 4.39
N LEU A 213 -18.96 -24.26 5.16
CA LEU A 213 -19.68 -25.51 4.94
C LEU A 213 -21.14 -25.20 4.65
N TRP A 214 -21.54 -25.40 3.39
CA TRP A 214 -22.93 -25.29 2.96
C TRP A 214 -23.54 -26.68 2.78
N LEU A 215 -24.48 -27.04 3.66
CA LEU A 215 -25.25 -28.27 3.56
C LEU A 215 -26.52 -28.04 2.72
N PRO A 216 -27.17 -29.10 2.21
CA PRO A 216 -28.43 -28.97 1.49
C PRO A 216 -29.48 -28.16 2.27
N GLU A 217 -30.30 -27.39 1.54
CA GLU A 217 -31.39 -26.64 2.18
C GLU A 217 -32.36 -27.59 2.88
N GLY A 218 -32.79 -27.23 4.09
CA GLY A 218 -33.66 -28.06 4.93
C GLY A 218 -32.93 -29.03 5.87
N THR A 219 -31.60 -29.09 5.84
CA THR A 219 -30.82 -29.84 6.84
C THR A 219 -30.99 -29.23 8.23
N SER A 220 -31.16 -30.08 9.25
CA SER A 220 -31.26 -29.63 10.64
C SER A 220 -29.93 -29.07 11.15
N ILE A 221 -29.98 -28.05 12.00
CA ILE A 221 -28.77 -27.43 12.60
C ILE A 221 -27.92 -28.45 13.38
N LYS A 222 -28.55 -29.46 13.96
CA LYS A 222 -27.86 -30.54 14.68
C LYS A 222 -27.03 -31.43 13.73
N GLU A 223 -27.52 -31.65 12.52
CA GLU A 223 -26.76 -32.38 11.51
C GLU A 223 -25.60 -31.54 10.98
N VAL A 224 -25.80 -30.22 10.80
CA VAL A 224 -24.70 -29.30 10.48
C VAL A 224 -23.62 -29.35 11.56
N GLU A 225 -24.00 -29.33 12.83
CA GLU A 225 -23.09 -29.46 13.97
C GLU A 225 -22.31 -30.79 13.94
N ASN A 226 -22.98 -31.91 13.66
CA ASN A 226 -22.34 -33.22 13.55
C ASN A 226 -21.28 -33.24 12.44
N GLN A 227 -21.61 -32.71 11.27
CA GLN A 227 -20.69 -32.66 10.13
C GLN A 227 -19.52 -31.71 10.38
N ALA A 228 -19.76 -30.55 10.99
CA ALA A 228 -18.70 -29.61 11.35
C ALA A 228 -17.74 -30.21 12.39
N LYS A 229 -18.27 -30.89 13.42
CA LYS A 229 -17.46 -31.63 14.42
C LYS A 229 -16.65 -32.75 13.78
N ALA A 230 -17.21 -33.48 12.81
CA ALA A 230 -16.50 -34.53 12.09
C ALA A 230 -15.32 -33.96 11.30
N LEU A 231 -15.50 -32.80 10.64
CA LEU A 231 -14.41 -32.11 9.93
C LEU A 231 -13.34 -31.60 10.91
N GLU A 232 -13.76 -30.98 12.00
CA GLU A 232 -12.88 -30.48 13.05
C GLU A 232 -12.01 -31.61 13.64
N ALA A 233 -12.60 -32.78 13.93
CA ALA A 233 -11.90 -33.94 14.44
C ALA A 233 -10.80 -34.43 13.49
N ARG A 234 -11.01 -34.38 12.17
CA ARG A 234 -9.98 -34.75 11.17
C ARG A 234 -8.78 -33.81 11.15
N MET A 235 -8.98 -32.58 11.60
CA MET A 235 -7.91 -31.59 11.67
C MET A 235 -7.27 -31.55 13.05
N MET A 236 -7.86 -32.15 14.10
CA MET A 236 -7.44 -31.99 15.50
C MET A 236 -6.02 -32.46 15.83
N ASP A 237 -5.44 -33.37 15.05
CA ASP A 237 -4.05 -33.86 15.24
C ASP A 237 -3.03 -33.25 14.26
N ASP A 238 -3.49 -32.41 13.31
CA ASP A 238 -2.60 -31.74 12.35
C ASP A 238 -1.55 -30.83 13.03
N PRO A 239 -0.24 -30.98 12.72
CA PRO A 239 0.81 -30.16 13.33
C PRO A 239 0.87 -28.73 12.79
N ASP A 240 0.27 -28.42 11.64
CA ASP A 240 0.33 -27.10 10.99
C ASP A 240 -0.69 -26.11 11.55
N LYS A 241 -1.72 -26.59 12.26
CA LYS A 241 -2.72 -25.73 12.91
C LYS A 241 -2.26 -25.29 14.30
N ARG A 242 -2.81 -24.16 14.75
CA ARG A 242 -2.69 -23.63 16.11
C ARG A 242 -3.99 -23.82 16.88
N PHE A 243 -5.12 -23.41 16.31
CA PHE A 243 -6.44 -23.66 16.85
C PHE A 243 -7.49 -23.70 15.73
N ILE A 244 -8.66 -24.24 16.06
CA ILE A 244 -9.86 -24.22 15.22
C ILE A 244 -10.99 -23.64 16.07
N ALA A 245 -11.76 -22.71 15.50
CA ALA A 245 -12.99 -22.23 16.08
C ALA A 245 -14.13 -22.50 15.10
N THR A 246 -15.17 -23.17 15.56
CA THR A 246 -16.30 -23.60 14.74
C THR A 246 -17.54 -22.77 15.09
N TYR A 247 -18.15 -22.16 14.09
CA TYR A 247 -19.40 -21.39 14.20
C TYR A 247 -20.51 -22.15 13.48
N ILE A 248 -21.61 -22.44 14.18
CA ILE A 248 -22.74 -23.22 13.66
C ILE A 248 -23.93 -22.29 13.46
N GLY A 249 -24.48 -22.28 12.25
CA GLY A 249 -25.66 -21.49 11.92
C GLY A 249 -25.39 -20.01 11.63
N GLU A 250 -24.14 -19.54 11.78
CA GLU A 250 -23.72 -18.18 11.46
C GLU A 250 -22.22 -18.12 11.15
N GLY A 251 -21.78 -17.04 10.51
CA GLY A 251 -20.35 -16.80 10.27
C GLY A 251 -19.62 -16.29 11.52
N ALA A 252 -18.29 -16.37 11.49
CA ALA A 252 -17.42 -15.79 12.50
C ALA A 252 -17.72 -14.29 12.67
N PRO A 253 -17.63 -13.76 13.91
CA PRO A 253 -17.82 -12.33 14.14
C PRO A 253 -16.78 -11.53 13.36
N ARG A 254 -17.15 -10.32 12.93
CA ARG A 254 -16.23 -9.46 12.17
C ARG A 254 -15.05 -9.01 13.04
N PHE A 255 -13.87 -9.57 12.78
CA PHE A 255 -12.59 -9.16 13.38
C PHE A 255 -11.60 -8.57 12.35
N PHE A 256 -11.96 -8.62 11.07
CA PHE A 256 -11.16 -8.14 9.95
C PHE A 256 -12.07 -7.36 9.01
N LEU A 257 -11.70 -6.12 8.66
CA LEU A 257 -12.57 -5.17 7.95
C LEU A 257 -13.15 -5.74 6.63
N PRO A 258 -12.37 -6.40 5.76
CA PRO A 258 -12.86 -6.96 4.51
C PRO A 258 -13.56 -8.33 4.66
N LEU A 259 -13.75 -8.83 5.88
CA LEU A 259 -14.42 -10.11 6.11
C LEU A 259 -15.87 -10.06 5.65
N ASP A 260 -16.23 -10.98 4.76
CA ASP A 260 -17.61 -11.23 4.38
C ASP A 260 -18.34 -11.96 5.51
N GLN A 261 -19.27 -11.27 6.16
CA GLN A 261 -19.98 -11.84 7.29
C GLN A 261 -21.23 -12.56 6.78
N GLN A 262 -21.23 -13.89 6.92
CA GLN A 262 -22.40 -14.69 6.57
C GLN A 262 -23.52 -14.46 7.59
N LEU A 263 -24.73 -14.21 7.07
CA LEU A 263 -25.94 -14.06 7.87
C LEU A 263 -26.33 -15.42 8.47
N ARG A 264 -27.16 -15.37 9.52
CA ARG A 264 -27.69 -16.56 10.18
C ARG A 264 -28.42 -17.47 9.19
N ASN A 265 -27.94 -18.71 9.08
CA ASN A 265 -28.53 -19.72 8.22
C ASN A 265 -28.44 -21.13 8.83
N PRO A 266 -29.56 -21.84 9.06
CA PRO A 266 -29.55 -23.16 9.69
C PRO A 266 -28.76 -24.26 8.97
N ASN A 267 -28.51 -24.14 7.66
CA ASN A 267 -27.75 -25.13 6.87
C ASN A 267 -26.27 -24.75 6.66
N PHE A 268 -25.76 -23.81 7.45
CA PHE A 268 -24.41 -23.26 7.30
C PHE A 268 -23.56 -23.47 8.56
N ALA A 269 -22.28 -23.75 8.36
CA ALA A 269 -21.26 -23.65 9.39
C ALA A 269 -19.98 -23.04 8.83
N GLN A 270 -19.21 -22.34 9.67
CA GLN A 270 -17.93 -21.77 9.31
C GLN A 270 -16.86 -22.19 10.31
N LEU A 271 -15.74 -22.73 9.83
CA LEU A 271 -14.57 -23.00 10.65
C LEU A 271 -13.52 -21.93 10.38
N LEU A 272 -13.07 -21.27 11.45
CA LEU A 272 -11.90 -20.41 11.45
C LEU A 272 -10.70 -21.26 11.91
N VAL A 273 -9.83 -21.59 10.97
CA VAL A 273 -8.61 -22.39 11.23
C VAL A 273 -7.42 -21.45 11.26
N MET A 274 -6.72 -21.37 12.39
CA MET A 274 -5.48 -20.59 12.50
C MET A 274 -4.28 -21.50 12.24
N ALA A 275 -3.49 -21.22 11.20
CA ALA A 275 -2.22 -21.90 10.95
C ALA A 275 -1.09 -21.35 11.85
N LYS A 276 0.04 -22.08 11.91
CA LYS A 276 1.26 -21.61 12.58
C LYS A 276 1.93 -20.45 11.84
N ASP A 277 1.99 -20.54 10.52
CA ASP A 277 2.63 -19.58 9.63
C ASP A 277 2.01 -19.64 8.22
N GLU A 278 2.49 -18.79 7.31
CA GLU A 278 2.00 -18.71 5.92
C GLU A 278 2.26 -20.00 5.10
N PRO A 279 3.46 -20.61 5.11
CA PRO A 279 3.68 -21.90 4.46
C PRO A 279 2.76 -23.03 4.98
N ALA A 280 2.54 -23.09 6.30
CA ALA A 280 1.64 -24.04 6.95
C ALA A 280 0.18 -23.81 6.51
N ARG A 281 -0.24 -22.53 6.40
CA ARG A 281 -1.56 -22.16 5.86
C ARG A 281 -1.77 -22.75 4.46
N GLU A 282 -0.79 -22.62 3.57
CA GLU A 282 -0.91 -23.13 2.20
C GLU A 282 -1.03 -24.66 2.16
N ARG A 283 -0.27 -25.38 2.99
CA ARG A 283 -0.40 -26.84 3.15
C ARG A 283 -1.77 -27.22 3.68
N LEU A 284 -2.26 -26.53 4.71
CA LEU A 284 -3.58 -26.75 5.30
C LEU A 284 -4.71 -26.50 4.30
N ILE A 285 -4.62 -25.46 3.46
CA ILE A 285 -5.62 -25.18 2.42
C ILE A 285 -5.74 -26.37 1.46
N VAL A 286 -4.62 -26.86 0.93
CA VAL A 286 -4.60 -28.00 0.02
C VAL A 286 -5.15 -29.25 0.71
N LYS A 287 -4.74 -29.49 1.97
CA LYS A 287 -5.19 -30.64 2.76
C LYS A 287 -6.69 -30.60 3.04
N MET A 288 -7.23 -29.46 3.48
CA MET A 288 -8.66 -29.31 3.78
C MET A 288 -9.52 -29.45 2.53
N ARG A 289 -9.07 -28.93 1.38
CA ARG A 289 -9.75 -29.17 0.10
C ARG A 289 -9.78 -30.67 -0.25
N GLY A 290 -8.68 -31.38 -0.01
CA GLY A 290 -8.61 -32.83 -0.18
C GLY A 290 -9.56 -33.61 0.75
N ILE A 291 -9.62 -33.24 2.03
CA ILE A 291 -10.52 -33.86 3.01
C ILE A 291 -11.98 -33.61 2.63
N LEU A 292 -12.35 -32.37 2.31
CA LEU A 292 -13.71 -32.03 1.91
C LEU A 292 -14.15 -32.80 0.66
N ALA A 293 -13.28 -32.91 -0.35
CA ALA A 293 -13.57 -33.63 -1.57
C ALA A 293 -13.74 -35.15 -1.36
N LYS A 294 -12.96 -35.75 -0.45
CA LYS A 294 -12.96 -37.21 -0.24
C LYS A 294 -13.99 -37.68 0.78
N ASP A 295 -14.07 -36.99 1.92
CA ASP A 295 -14.82 -37.46 3.09
C ASP A 295 -16.21 -36.78 3.20
N PHE A 296 -16.41 -35.62 2.54
CA PHE A 296 -17.64 -34.82 2.65
C PHE A 296 -18.24 -34.42 1.28
N PRO A 297 -18.49 -35.37 0.35
CA PRO A 297 -18.90 -35.06 -1.03
C PRO A 297 -20.28 -34.40 -1.14
N SER A 298 -21.14 -34.54 -0.12
CA SER A 298 -22.46 -33.92 -0.05
C SER A 298 -22.44 -32.47 0.42
N ILE A 299 -21.31 -31.99 0.97
CA ILE A 299 -21.17 -30.65 1.52
C ILE A 299 -20.50 -29.75 0.48
N ARG A 300 -21.10 -28.59 0.22
CA ARG A 300 -20.45 -27.56 -0.59
C ARG A 300 -19.46 -26.80 0.30
N GLY A 301 -18.24 -27.32 0.37
CA GLY A 301 -17.12 -26.72 1.09
C GLY A 301 -16.42 -25.62 0.29
N LYS A 302 -16.09 -24.50 0.93
CA LYS A 302 -15.24 -23.45 0.37
C LYS A 302 -14.08 -23.20 1.35
N VAL A 303 -12.85 -23.32 0.87
CA VAL A 303 -11.64 -23.09 1.67
C VAL A 303 -10.91 -21.89 1.10
N ASP A 304 -10.96 -20.79 1.83
CA ASP A 304 -10.45 -19.49 1.39
C ASP A 304 -9.44 -18.89 2.36
N ARG A 305 -8.53 -18.13 1.76
CA ARG A 305 -7.66 -17.20 2.46
C ARG A 305 -8.47 -15.95 2.80
N LEU A 306 -8.13 -15.28 3.89
CA LEU A 306 -8.56 -13.90 4.07
C LEU A 306 -7.98 -13.05 2.93
N PHE A 307 -8.82 -12.33 2.18
CA PHE A 307 -8.38 -11.41 1.13
C PHE A 307 -8.35 -9.98 1.67
N LEU A 308 -7.40 -9.19 1.17
CA LEU A 308 -7.45 -7.73 1.34
C LEU A 308 -8.40 -7.22 0.26
N GLY A 309 -9.48 -6.50 0.60
CA GLY A 309 -10.43 -5.93 -0.38
C GLY A 309 -11.86 -6.45 -0.31
N PRO A 310 -12.77 -5.99 -1.18
CA PRO A 310 -14.17 -6.41 -1.18
C PRO A 310 -14.29 -7.93 -1.43
N PRO A 311 -15.21 -8.61 -0.75
CA PRO A 311 -15.49 -10.01 -1.04
C PRO A 311 -16.03 -10.19 -2.45
N THR A 312 -15.34 -11.00 -3.23
CA THR A 312 -15.81 -11.42 -4.56
C THR A 312 -16.64 -12.70 -4.50
N GLY A 313 -16.72 -13.34 -3.32
CA GLY A 313 -17.37 -14.64 -3.18
C GLY A 313 -16.61 -15.72 -3.96
N TRP A 314 -17.24 -16.31 -4.96
CA TRP A 314 -16.60 -17.28 -5.85
C TRP A 314 -15.99 -16.51 -7.04
N PRO A 315 -14.82 -16.90 -7.58
CA PRO A 315 -14.17 -16.16 -8.67
C PRO A 315 -15.06 -15.95 -9.91
N VAL A 316 -15.96 -16.89 -10.17
CA VAL A 316 -16.97 -16.80 -11.25
C VAL A 316 -18.34 -17.04 -10.63
N GLN A 317 -19.28 -16.13 -10.90
CA GLN A 317 -20.67 -16.23 -10.48
C GLN A 317 -21.58 -15.83 -11.64
N MET A 318 -22.67 -16.58 -11.81
CA MET A 318 -23.73 -16.25 -12.76
C MET A 318 -25.02 -16.08 -11.99
N ARG A 319 -25.70 -14.95 -12.21
CA ARG A 319 -27.00 -14.66 -11.59
C ARG A 319 -28.08 -14.70 -12.65
N VAL A 320 -29.00 -15.66 -12.53
CA VAL A 320 -30.22 -15.73 -13.34
C VAL A 320 -31.34 -15.01 -12.57
N MET A 321 -31.98 -14.03 -13.20
CA MET A 321 -33.05 -13.24 -12.61
C MET A 321 -34.28 -13.29 -13.50
N GLY A 322 -35.47 -13.36 -12.90
CA GLY A 322 -36.73 -13.39 -13.63
C GLY A 322 -37.93 -13.37 -12.67
N PRO A 323 -39.13 -13.03 -13.17
CA PRO A 323 -40.32 -12.88 -12.34
C PRO A 323 -40.91 -14.22 -11.88
N ASP A 324 -40.75 -15.31 -12.65
CA ASP A 324 -41.24 -16.64 -12.30
C ASP A 324 -40.11 -17.52 -11.73
N ARG A 325 -40.29 -17.95 -10.47
CA ARG A 325 -39.35 -18.82 -9.75
C ARG A 325 -39.10 -20.16 -10.46
N ARG A 326 -40.12 -20.76 -11.08
CA ARG A 326 -39.97 -22.07 -11.74
C ARG A 326 -39.11 -21.94 -12.99
N GLU A 327 -39.39 -20.92 -13.79
CA GLU A 327 -38.65 -20.66 -15.02
C GLU A 327 -37.20 -20.25 -14.74
N VAL A 328 -36.97 -19.40 -13.72
CA VAL A 328 -35.62 -19.04 -13.27
C VAL A 328 -34.82 -20.28 -12.87
N ARG A 329 -35.44 -21.24 -12.17
CA ARG A 329 -34.77 -22.46 -11.76
C ARG A 329 -34.44 -23.37 -12.96
N ARG A 330 -35.37 -23.52 -13.90
CA ARG A 330 -35.17 -24.26 -15.15
C ARG A 330 -33.98 -23.71 -15.94
N ILE A 331 -33.93 -22.40 -16.14
CA ILE A 331 -32.83 -21.72 -16.85
C ILE A 331 -31.51 -21.85 -16.07
N ALA A 332 -31.54 -21.69 -14.75
CA ALA A 332 -30.34 -21.86 -13.92
C ALA A 332 -29.75 -23.27 -14.03
N ASP A 333 -30.59 -24.30 -14.10
CA ASP A 333 -30.15 -25.69 -14.30
C ASP A 333 -29.55 -25.91 -15.70
N GLU A 334 -30.11 -25.29 -16.74
CA GLU A 334 -29.53 -25.30 -18.09
C GLU A 334 -28.15 -24.62 -18.16
N VAL A 335 -28.02 -23.44 -17.52
CA VAL A 335 -26.75 -22.71 -17.44
C VAL A 335 -25.71 -23.57 -16.71
N LYS A 336 -26.09 -24.19 -15.59
CA LYS A 336 -25.23 -25.10 -14.83
C LYS A 336 -24.78 -26.30 -15.66
N ALA A 337 -25.69 -26.93 -16.42
CA ALA A 337 -25.36 -28.05 -17.29
C ALA A 337 -24.37 -27.66 -18.40
N LYS A 338 -24.56 -26.50 -19.03
CA LYS A 338 -23.63 -25.98 -20.05
C LYS A 338 -22.26 -25.66 -19.48
N PHE A 339 -22.19 -25.07 -18.29
CA PHE A 339 -20.94 -24.78 -17.60
C PHE A 339 -20.17 -26.07 -17.26
N GLN A 340 -20.86 -27.11 -16.82
CA GLN A 340 -20.23 -28.42 -16.56
C GLN A 340 -19.73 -29.11 -17.83
N ALA A 341 -20.37 -28.88 -18.98
CA ALA A 341 -19.96 -29.44 -20.26
C ALA A 341 -18.70 -28.78 -20.85
N ASN A 342 -18.39 -27.54 -20.48
CA ASN A 342 -17.16 -26.86 -20.90
C ASN A 342 -16.51 -26.13 -19.71
N PRO A 343 -15.56 -26.78 -19.01
CA PRO A 343 -14.92 -26.23 -17.82
C PRO A 343 -14.03 -24.99 -18.04
N LEU A 344 -13.79 -24.60 -19.31
CA LEU A 344 -12.98 -23.44 -19.70
C LEU A 344 -13.82 -22.21 -20.10
N LEU A 345 -15.16 -22.32 -20.08
CA LEU A 345 -16.09 -21.21 -20.31
C LEU A 345 -16.38 -20.41 -19.04
#